data_AF-A0A3L7PJH9-F1
#
_entry.id   AF-A0A3L7PJH9-F1
#
_cell.length_a   1.000
_cell.length_b   1.000
_cell.length_c   1.000
_cell.angle_alpha   90.00
_cell.angle_beta   90.00
_cell.angle_gamma   90.00
#
_symmetry.space_group_name_H-M   'P 1'
#
loop_
_entity.id
_entity.type
_entity.pdbx_description
1 polymer ?
#
loop_
_entity_poly.entity_id
_entity_poly.type
_entity_poly.pdbx_seq_one_letter_code
_entity_poly.pdbx_strand_id
1 'polypeptide(L)'
;MPAEWEPHEAIWLSWPQRRDTWPGTFEDVPPVFVQIARLIAESELVRINVDNPVMAKGVKYQLEAAGTNMEAVRFHYNPTNDAWVRDHGPIYVVRDRDGIRERAILDWDYNAWGVKYE
;
A
#
# COMPACT_ATOMS: atom_id res chain seq x y z
N MET A 1 17.49 9.09 0.91
CA MET A 1 16.55 7.96 1.05
C MET A 1 16.95 7.22 2.30
N PRO A 2 16.13 7.23 3.36
CA PRO A 2 16.37 6.42 4.55
C PRO A 2 16.42 4.92 4.21
N ALA A 3 17.10 4.14 5.04
CA ALA A 3 17.08 2.68 4.92
C ALA A 3 15.75 2.08 5.41
N GLU A 4 15.39 0.90 4.93
CA GLU A 4 14.11 0.23 5.26
C GLU A 4 14.02 -0.25 6.73
N TRP A 5 15.12 -0.25 7.48
CA TRP A 5 15.09 -0.58 8.92
C TRP A 5 15.03 0.67 9.81
N GLU A 6 15.07 1.87 9.23
CA GLU A 6 14.88 3.10 9.99
C GLU A 6 13.40 3.23 10.41
N PRO A 7 13.09 3.98 11.49
CA PRO A 7 11.71 4.10 11.96
C PRO A 7 10.75 4.59 10.88
N HIS A 8 9.64 3.88 10.70
CA HIS A 8 8.60 4.27 9.75
C HIS A 8 7.43 4.96 10.45
N GLU A 9 6.76 5.84 9.71
CA GLU A 9 5.45 6.37 10.09
C GLU A 9 4.32 5.43 9.66
N ALA A 10 4.46 4.81 8.49
CA ALA A 10 3.45 3.95 7.89
C ALA A 10 4.04 3.04 6.80
N ILE A 11 3.36 1.92 6.53
CA ILE A 11 3.54 1.11 5.32
C ILE A 11 2.39 1.37 4.36
N TRP A 12 2.70 1.49 3.07
CA TRP A 12 1.72 1.59 1.99
C TRP A 12 1.42 0.22 1.39
N LEU A 13 0.15 -0.01 1.08
CA LEU A 13 -0.35 -1.13 0.28
C LEU A 13 -1.23 -0.61 -0.84
N SER A 14 -1.14 -1.20 -2.02
CA SER A 14 -2.15 -1.05 -3.08
C SER A 14 -3.02 -2.28 -3.08
N TRP A 15 -4.34 -2.10 -2.90
CA TRP A 15 -5.23 -3.25 -2.72
C TRP A 15 -5.34 -4.05 -4.03
N PRO A 16 -5.23 -5.40 -3.98
CA PRO A 16 -5.32 -6.23 -5.17
C PRO A 16 -6.73 -6.18 -5.75
N GLN A 17 -6.81 -5.88 -7.05
CA GLN A 17 -8.09 -5.79 -7.77
C GLN A 17 -8.06 -6.34 -9.19
N ARG A 18 -6.87 -6.48 -9.79
CA ARG A 18 -6.71 -7.00 -11.15
C ARG A 18 -6.61 -8.52 -11.13
N ARG A 19 -7.68 -9.21 -11.54
CA ARG A 19 -7.71 -10.68 -11.64
C ARG A 19 -6.66 -11.24 -12.59
N ASP A 20 -6.34 -10.53 -13.67
CA ASP A 20 -5.37 -10.96 -14.68
C ASP A 20 -3.94 -11.06 -14.14
N THR A 21 -3.62 -10.35 -13.05
CA THR A 21 -2.34 -10.49 -12.34
C THR A 21 -2.23 -11.86 -11.65
N TRP A 22 -3.37 -12.47 -11.26
CA TRP A 22 -3.44 -13.75 -10.57
C TRP A 22 -4.47 -14.69 -11.24
N PRO A 23 -4.16 -15.17 -12.46
CA PRO A 23 -5.11 -15.93 -13.27
C PRO A 23 -5.49 -17.26 -12.60
N GLY A 24 -6.78 -17.42 -12.29
CA GLY A 24 -7.32 -18.64 -11.67
C GLY A 24 -7.19 -18.74 -10.15
N THR A 25 -6.48 -17.81 -9.50
CA THR A 25 -6.23 -17.85 -8.03
C THR A 25 -6.50 -16.52 -7.33
N PHE A 26 -7.14 -15.55 -8.00
CA PHE A 26 -7.37 -14.21 -7.43
C PHE A 26 -8.10 -14.25 -6.08
N GLU A 27 -9.06 -15.16 -5.90
CA GLU A 27 -9.87 -15.22 -4.68
C GLU A 27 -9.02 -15.56 -3.43
N ASP A 28 -7.84 -16.15 -3.60
CA ASP A 28 -6.88 -16.41 -2.52
C ASP A 28 -6.03 -15.18 -2.16
N VAL A 29 -6.02 -14.13 -3.00
CA VAL A 29 -5.12 -12.98 -2.87
C VAL A 29 -5.61 -11.95 -1.83
N PRO A 30 -6.86 -11.44 -1.85
CA PRO A 30 -7.33 -10.51 -0.82
C PRO A 30 -7.17 -11.05 0.61
N PRO A 31 -7.45 -12.33 0.93
CA PRO A 31 -7.19 -12.88 2.26
C PRO A 31 -5.73 -12.75 2.71
N VAL A 32 -4.76 -12.88 1.81
CA VAL A 32 -3.33 -12.68 2.13
C VAL A 32 -3.06 -11.20 2.43
N PHE A 33 -3.59 -10.28 1.63
CA PHE A 33 -3.45 -8.84 1.90
C PHE A 33 -4.10 -8.41 3.21
N VAL A 34 -5.23 -9.03 3.59
CA VAL A 34 -5.84 -8.85 4.91
C VAL A 34 -4.87 -9.28 6.02
N GLN A 35 -4.21 -10.43 5.88
CA GLN A 35 -3.23 -10.91 6.86
C GLN A 35 -2.03 -9.96 6.96
N ILE A 36 -1.49 -9.51 5.82
CA ILE A 36 -0.38 -8.55 5.78
C ILE A 36 -0.76 -7.25 6.49
N ALA A 37 -1.89 -6.63 6.11
CA ALA A 37 -2.36 -5.39 6.71
C ALA A 37 -2.61 -5.55 8.22
N ARG A 38 -3.19 -6.68 8.64
CA ARG A 38 -3.40 -6.98 10.05
C ARG A 38 -2.10 -7.00 10.84
N LEU A 39 -1.09 -7.72 10.35
CA LEU A 39 0.20 -7.87 11.03
C LEU A 39 0.94 -6.53 11.11
N ILE A 40 0.93 -5.73 10.04
CA ILE A 40 1.55 -4.39 10.06
C ILE A 40 0.84 -3.49 11.07
N ALA A 41 -0.49 -3.56 11.15
CA ALA A 41 -1.30 -2.75 12.07
C ALA A 41 -1.03 -3.03 13.56
N GLU A 42 -0.23 -4.05 13.89
CA GLU A 42 0.25 -4.31 15.26
C GLU A 42 1.39 -3.38 15.66
N SER A 43 2.14 -2.83 14.70
CA SER A 43 3.33 -2.00 14.96
C SER A 43 3.31 -0.62 14.30
N GLU A 44 2.66 -0.46 13.14
CA GLU A 44 2.76 0.73 12.30
C GLU A 44 1.42 1.11 11.68
N LEU A 45 1.30 2.34 11.18
CA LEU A 45 0.13 2.73 10.38
C LEU A 45 0.13 1.98 9.05
N VAL A 46 -1.05 1.57 8.59
CA VAL A 46 -1.27 0.97 7.28
C VAL A 46 -2.04 1.94 6.40
N ARG A 47 -1.42 2.38 5.30
CA ARG A 47 -2.06 3.22 4.28
C ARG A 47 -2.42 2.37 3.07
N ILE A 48 -3.70 2.27 2.77
CA ILE A 48 -4.20 1.39 1.70
C ILE A 48 -4.78 2.22 0.57
N ASN A 49 -4.17 2.13 -0.61
CA ASN A 49 -4.74 2.65 -1.85
C ASN A 49 -5.90 1.78 -2.29
N VAL A 50 -7.04 2.40 -2.57
CA VAL A 50 -8.26 1.78 -3.08
C VAL A 50 -8.87 2.67 -4.16
N ASP A 51 -9.52 2.08 -5.15
CA ASP A 51 -10.06 2.83 -6.28
C ASP A 51 -11.21 3.77 -5.90
N ASN A 52 -12.08 3.32 -4.99
CA ASN A 52 -13.32 4.01 -4.70
C ASN A 52 -13.90 3.64 -3.32
N PRO A 53 -14.92 4.36 -2.83
CA PRO A 53 -15.53 4.10 -1.53
C PRO A 53 -16.20 2.72 -1.41
N VAL A 54 -16.64 2.09 -2.51
CA VAL A 54 -17.24 0.74 -2.47
C VAL A 54 -16.17 -0.29 -2.14
N MET A 55 -15.02 -0.22 -2.83
CA MET A 55 -13.86 -1.03 -2.49
C MET A 55 -13.43 -0.80 -1.05
N ALA A 56 -13.27 0.46 -0.63
CA ALA A 56 -12.87 0.79 0.74
C ALA A 56 -13.78 0.15 1.79
N LYS A 57 -15.11 0.14 1.57
CA LYS A 57 -16.07 -0.54 2.46
C LYS A 57 -15.85 -2.05 2.50
N GLY A 58 -15.62 -2.69 1.35
CA GLY A 58 -15.35 -4.12 1.27
C GLY A 58 -14.06 -4.51 1.99
N VAL A 59 -12.98 -3.76 1.73
CA VAL A 59 -11.69 -3.97 2.40
C VAL A 59 -11.81 -3.76 3.91
N LYS A 60 -12.47 -2.67 4.33
CA LYS A 60 -12.74 -2.39 5.74
C LYS A 60 -13.45 -3.55 6.42
N TYR A 61 -14.52 -4.07 5.82
CA TYR A 61 -15.27 -5.19 6.36
C TYR A 61 -14.39 -6.44 6.55
N GLN A 62 -13.54 -6.76 5.57
CA GLN A 62 -12.62 -7.90 5.65
C GLN A 62 -11.57 -7.72 6.76
N LEU A 63 -11.00 -6.52 6.90
CA LEU A 63 -10.03 -6.21 7.95
C LEU A 63 -10.65 -6.26 9.35
N GLU A 64 -11.86 -5.72 9.51
CA GLU A 64 -12.64 -5.79 10.76
C GLU A 64 -12.95 -7.24 11.14
N ALA A 65 -13.42 -8.05 10.18
CA ALA A 65 -13.68 -9.47 10.40
C ALA A 65 -12.42 -10.27 10.79
N ALA A 66 -11.25 -9.85 10.31
CA ALA A 66 -9.97 -10.45 10.68
C ALA A 66 -9.41 -9.97 12.04
N GLY A 67 -10.09 -9.04 12.72
CA GLY A 67 -9.65 -8.47 14.00
C GLY A 67 -8.51 -7.47 13.88
N THR A 68 -8.38 -6.80 12.73
CA THR A 68 -7.35 -5.78 12.49
C THR A 68 -7.57 -4.56 13.38
N ASN A 69 -6.50 -3.96 13.91
CA ASN A 69 -6.56 -2.67 14.57
C ASN A 69 -6.90 -1.56 13.57
N MET A 70 -8.19 -1.25 13.44
CA MET A 70 -8.67 -0.25 12.48
C MET A 70 -8.24 1.19 12.82
N GLU A 71 -7.79 1.47 14.05
CA GLU A 71 -7.21 2.76 14.40
C GLU A 71 -5.87 3.01 13.70
N ALA A 72 -5.17 1.94 13.30
CA ALA A 72 -3.93 2.01 12.54
C ALA A 72 -4.14 2.05 11.01
N VAL A 73 -5.38 1.85 10.52
CA VAL A 73 -5.66 1.75 9.08
C VAL A 73 -6.19 3.07 8.51
N ARG A 74 -5.64 3.51 7.38
CA ARG A 74 -6.10 4.69 6.62
C ARG A 74 -6.30 4.31 5.15
N PHE A 75 -7.47 4.62 4.62
CA PHE A 75 -7.77 4.42 3.19
C PHE A 75 -7.49 5.70 2.40
N HIS A 76 -6.91 5.53 1.22
CA HIS A 76 -6.62 6.60 0.27
C HIS A 76 -7.23 6.27 -1.09
N TYR A 77 -7.96 7.22 -1.67
CA TYR A 77 -8.60 7.07 -2.98
C TYR A 77 -7.62 7.37 -4.11
N ASN A 78 -6.65 6.47 -4.28
CA ASN A 78 -5.64 6.51 -5.31
C ASN A 78 -5.88 5.29 -6.21
N PRO A 79 -6.50 5.47 -7.40
CA PRO A 79 -6.73 4.36 -8.30
C PRO A 79 -5.42 3.70 -8.73
N THR A 80 -5.40 2.38 -8.81
CA THR A 80 -4.18 1.63 -9.17
C THR A 80 -4.44 0.55 -10.21
N ASN A 81 -3.51 0.32 -11.14
CA ASN A 81 -3.67 -0.78 -12.10
C ASN A 81 -3.34 -2.15 -11.47
N ASP A 82 -2.46 -2.19 -10.47
CA ASP A 82 -2.02 -3.41 -9.82
C ASP A 82 -1.58 -3.16 -8.35
N ALA A 83 -1.31 -4.22 -7.59
CA ALA A 83 -0.99 -4.18 -6.16
C ALA A 83 0.48 -3.87 -5.82
N TRP A 84 1.36 -3.74 -6.82
CA TRP A 84 2.82 -3.68 -6.67
C TRP A 84 3.34 -2.30 -6.26
N VAL A 85 2.83 -1.79 -5.13
CA VAL A 85 3.19 -0.47 -4.57
C VAL A 85 4.67 -0.30 -4.30
N ARG A 86 5.45 -1.37 -4.22
CA ARG A 86 6.91 -1.29 -4.14
C ARG A 86 7.53 -0.66 -5.40
N ASP A 87 6.92 -0.90 -6.56
CA ASP A 87 7.51 -0.55 -7.85
C ASP A 87 6.93 0.75 -8.41
N HIS A 88 5.63 0.98 -8.23
CA HIS A 88 4.94 2.21 -8.67
C HIS A 88 4.76 3.24 -7.56
N GLY A 89 5.02 2.87 -6.30
CA GLY A 89 4.70 3.70 -5.15
C GLY A 89 5.74 4.77 -4.84
N PRO A 90 5.44 5.62 -3.84
CA PRO A 90 6.29 6.76 -3.51
C PRO A 90 7.64 6.32 -2.93
N ILE A 91 8.73 6.84 -3.49
CA ILE A 91 10.05 6.74 -2.86
C ILE A 91 10.28 7.97 -1.99
N TYR A 92 10.20 7.78 -0.67
CA TYR A 92 10.41 8.86 0.28
C TYR A 92 11.89 9.20 0.47
N VAL A 93 12.21 10.49 0.39
CA VAL A 93 13.53 11.02 0.71
C VAL A 93 13.43 12.10 1.77
N VAL A 94 14.49 12.20 2.57
CA VAL A 94 14.62 13.21 3.61
C VAL A 94 15.85 14.05 3.35
N ARG A 95 15.79 15.33 3.71
CA ARG A 95 16.91 16.26 3.69
C ARG A 95 16.93 17.01 5.02
N ASP A 96 18.05 16.92 5.71
CA ASP A 96 18.31 17.69 6.93
C ASP A 96 19.15 18.92 6.55
N ARG A 97 18.61 20.13 6.79
CA ARG A 97 19.28 21.40 6.48
C ARG A 97 18.98 22.44 7.57
N ASP A 98 20.01 23.08 8.12
CA ASP A 98 19.88 24.15 9.12
C ASP A 98 19.00 23.74 10.33
N GLY A 99 19.08 22.46 10.74
CA GLY A 99 18.27 21.89 11.83
C GLY A 99 16.82 21.55 11.46
N ILE A 100 16.41 21.78 10.20
CA ILE A 100 15.09 21.47 9.68
C ILE A 100 15.15 20.16 8.88
N ARG A 101 14.29 19.20 9.24
CA ARG A 101 14.09 17.97 8.48
C ARG A 101 12.95 18.14 7.48
N GLU A 102 13.28 18.10 6.20
CA GLU A 102 12.33 18.16 5.10
C GLU A 102 12.11 16.76 4.52
N ARG A 103 10.90 16.51 4.00
CA ARG A 103 10.54 15.25 3.33
C ARG A 103 10.02 15.54 1.93
N ALA A 104 10.38 14.70 0.98
CA ALA A 104 9.87 14.75 -0.39
C ALA A 104 9.59 13.33 -0.91
N ILE A 105 8.78 13.25 -1.95
CA ILE A 105 8.54 12.03 -2.72
C ILE A 105 9.30 12.16 -4.03
N LEU A 106 10.11 11.16 -4.36
CA LEU A 106 10.62 10.96 -5.71
C LEU A 106 9.62 10.10 -6.47
N ASP A 107 9.14 10.65 -7.59
CA ASP A 107 8.22 10.00 -8.50
C ASP A 107 9.01 9.59 -9.75
N TRP A 108 9.22 8.28 -9.92
CA TRP A 108 9.91 7.72 -11.06
C TRP A 108 8.88 7.16 -12.03
N ASP A 109 9.13 7.32 -13.34
CA ASP A 109 8.27 6.72 -14.34
C ASP A 109 8.20 5.19 -14.17
N TYR A 110 6.98 4.68 -14.17
CA TYR A 110 6.70 3.25 -14.11
C TYR A 110 6.03 2.79 -15.40
N ASN A 111 6.56 1.74 -16.03
CA ASN A 111 6.10 1.24 -17.33
C ASN A 111 5.70 -0.24 -17.30
N ALA A 112 5.26 -0.75 -16.15
CA ALA A 112 4.89 -2.16 -15.99
C ALA A 112 6.01 -3.15 -16.35
N TRP A 113 7.20 -2.93 -15.76
CA TRP A 113 8.41 -3.74 -15.91
C TRP A 113 8.83 -4.02 -17.36
N GLY A 114 8.84 -2.97 -18.18
CA GLY A 114 9.21 -3.02 -19.59
C GLY A 114 8.04 -3.29 -20.52
N VAL A 115 6.89 -2.65 -20.27
CA VAL A 115 5.68 -2.68 -21.10
C VAL A 115 5.11 -4.09 -21.28
N LYS A 116 5.13 -4.87 -20.20
CA LYS A 116 4.57 -6.24 -20.18
C LYS A 116 3.09 -6.28 -19.86
N TYR A 117 2.58 -5.23 -19.20
CA TYR A 117 1.20 -5.11 -18.76
C TYR A 117 0.68 -3.70 -19.07
N GLU A 118 -0.64 -3.59 -19.23
CA GLU A 118 -1.39 -2.34 -19.44
C GLU A 118 -2.32 -2.05 -18.26
#